data_AF-A0A2D4PTL2-F1
#
_entry.id   AF-A0A2D4PTL2-F1
#
_cell.length_a   1.000
_cell.length_b   1.000
_cell.length_c   1.000
_cell.angle_alpha   90.00
_cell.angle_beta   90.00
_cell.angle_gamma   90.00
#
_symmetry.space_group_name_H-M   'P 1'
#
loop_
_entity.id
_entity.type
_entity.pdbx_description
1 polymer ?
#
loop_
_entity_poly.entity_id
_entity_poly.type
_entity_poly.pdbx_seq_one_letter_code
_entity_poly.pdbx_strand_id
1 'polypeptide(L)'
;YDPKTFALCKRPDICEYGQDCARAHSVQELEEWIQRAKIAERKKKAARQDGLLAYQDRLIAEYQTSHNEVLIISEEVDGVRVTCKQPLRIHSENKKLQYEWVFTIHSQMPLIHVALLKRVPGARFSLAVPGKAQLLTYASG
;
A
#
# COMPACT_ATOMS: atom_id res chain seq x y z
N TYR A 1 1.83 -5.83 -5.90
CA TYR A 1 1.83 -5.70 -7.37
C TYR A 1 3.04 -6.48 -7.84
N ASP A 2 2.85 -7.72 -8.27
CA ASP A 2 3.95 -8.57 -8.73
C ASP A 2 4.32 -8.08 -10.14
N PRO A 3 5.50 -7.50 -10.39
CA PRO A 3 5.90 -6.96 -11.69
C PRO A 3 6.22 -8.07 -12.70
N LYS A 4 5.59 -9.24 -12.56
CA LYS A 4 5.76 -10.38 -13.45
C LYS A 4 5.14 -10.06 -14.80
N THR A 5 6.04 -9.54 -15.63
CA THR A 5 6.05 -9.50 -17.08
C THR A 5 4.95 -8.67 -17.73
N PHE A 6 5.25 -7.39 -17.99
CA PHE A 6 4.57 -6.68 -19.06
C PHE A 6 4.65 -7.51 -20.34
N ALA A 7 3.51 -7.72 -21.00
CA ALA A 7 3.41 -8.57 -22.17
C ALA A 7 2.36 -8.02 -23.13
N LEU A 8 2.49 -8.40 -24.40
CA LEU A 8 1.50 -8.07 -25.42
C LEU A 8 0.21 -8.88 -25.20
N CYS A 9 -0.91 -8.24 -25.49
CA CYS A 9 -2.20 -8.89 -25.59
C CYS A 9 -2.20 -9.83 -26.80
N LYS A 10 -2.82 -11.01 -26.65
CA LYS A 10 -2.88 -12.02 -27.72
C LYS A 10 -3.82 -11.59 -28.87
N ARG A 11 -4.80 -10.73 -28.59
CA ARG A 11 -5.86 -10.31 -29.53
C ARG A 11 -6.18 -8.83 -29.32
N PRO A 12 -5.24 -7.91 -29.64
CA PRO A 12 -5.41 -6.48 -29.34
C PRO A 12 -6.63 -5.86 -30.07
N ASP A 13 -6.90 -6.29 -31.30
CA ASP A 13 -7.98 -5.72 -32.13
C ASP A 13 -9.40 -6.04 -31.64
N ILE A 14 -9.54 -7.10 -30.85
CA ILE A 14 -10.83 -7.62 -30.34
C ILE A 14 -10.76 -7.91 -28.84
N CYS A 15 -9.91 -7.17 -28.14
CA CYS A 15 -9.75 -7.32 -26.70
C CYS A 15 -10.98 -6.78 -25.98
N GLU A 16 -11.67 -7.67 -25.26
CA GLU A 16 -12.86 -7.33 -24.46
C GLU A 16 -12.57 -6.38 -23.29
N TYR A 17 -11.30 -6.30 -22.85
CA TYR A 17 -10.88 -5.43 -21.75
C TYR A 17 -10.51 -4.01 -22.20
N GLY A 18 -10.34 -3.77 -23.50
CA GLY A 18 -10.02 -2.43 -24.03
C GLY A 18 -8.87 -1.75 -23.28
N GLN A 19 -9.11 -0.54 -22.80
CA GLN A 19 -8.13 0.27 -22.06
C GLN A 19 -7.82 -0.25 -20.64
N ASP A 20 -8.69 -1.09 -20.07
CA ASP A 20 -8.48 -1.73 -18.77
C ASP A 20 -7.70 -3.05 -18.90
N CYS A 21 -7.17 -3.37 -20.09
CA CYS A 21 -6.39 -4.58 -20.30
C CYS A 21 -5.07 -4.53 -19.51
N ALA A 22 -4.80 -5.57 -18.73
CA ALA A 22 -3.52 -5.73 -18.03
C ALA A 22 -2.33 -6.09 -18.96
N ARG A 23 -2.54 -6.13 -20.28
CA ARG A 23 -1.55 -6.45 -21.31
C ARG A 23 -1.57 -5.40 -22.42
N ALA A 24 -0.40 -5.08 -22.95
CA ALA A 24 -0.26 -4.01 -23.94
C ALA A 24 -0.85 -4.42 -25.29
N HIS A 25 -1.61 -3.52 -25.92
CA HIS A 25 -2.21 -3.69 -27.24
C HIS A 25 -1.28 -3.29 -28.39
N SER A 26 -0.15 -2.64 -28.07
CA SER A 26 0.89 -2.33 -29.05
C SER A 26 2.29 -2.49 -28.45
N VAL A 27 3.29 -2.59 -29.33
CA VAL A 27 4.71 -2.58 -28.92
C VAL A 27 5.06 -1.25 -28.25
N GLN A 28 4.54 -0.14 -28.76
CA GLN A 28 4.77 1.19 -28.18
C GLN A 28 4.23 1.26 -26.75
N GLU A 29 3.00 0.82 -26.52
CA GLU A 29 2.40 0.80 -25.17
C GLU A 29 3.21 -0.07 -24.21
N LEU A 30 3.67 -1.23 -24.68
CA LEU A 30 4.53 -2.12 -23.89
C LEU A 30 5.85 -1.42 -23.51
N GLU A 31 6.50 -0.75 -24.46
CA GLU A 31 7.73 0.00 -24.22
C GLU A 31 7.52 1.14 -23.23
N GLU A 32 6.44 1.90 -23.36
CA GLU A 32 6.08 2.98 -22.44
C GLU A 32 5.89 2.45 -21.00
N TRP A 33 5.20 1.32 -20.83
CA TRP A 33 5.00 0.71 -19.52
C TRP A 33 6.32 0.25 -18.90
N ILE A 34 7.19 -0.39 -19.70
CA ILE A 34 8.54 -0.81 -19.27
C ILE A 34 9.38 0.41 -18.88
N GLN A 35 9.36 1.48 -19.67
CA GLN A 35 10.10 2.70 -19.37
C GLN A 35 9.60 3.38 -18.10
N ARG A 36 8.28 3.53 -17.93
CA ARG A 36 7.67 4.08 -16.70
C ARG A 36 8.05 3.26 -15.48
N ALA A 37 8.04 1.93 -15.57
CA ALA A 37 8.45 1.06 -14.49
C ALA A 37 9.94 1.23 -14.15
N LYS A 38 10.83 1.30 -15.15
CA LYS A 38 12.27 1.56 -14.95
C LYS A 38 12.51 2.91 -14.29
N ILE A 39 11.81 3.96 -14.71
CA ILE A 39 11.92 5.31 -14.13
C ILE A 39 11.42 5.29 -12.68
N ALA A 40 10.28 4.66 -12.41
CA ALA A 40 9.73 4.53 -11.07
C ALA A 40 10.70 3.80 -10.13
N GLU A 41 11.31 2.71 -10.60
CA GLU A 41 12.31 1.96 -9.83
C GLU A 41 13.57 2.79 -9.55
N ARG A 42 14.08 3.54 -10.55
CA ARG A 42 15.22 4.45 -10.34
C ARG A 42 14.90 5.53 -9.31
N LYS A 43 13.72 6.16 -9.40
CA LYS A 43 13.26 7.15 -8.43
C LYS A 43 13.13 6.56 -7.03
N LYS A 44 12.59 5.34 -6.93
CA LYS A 44 12.47 4.61 -5.65
C LYS A 44 13.85 4.32 -5.04
N LYS A 45 14.82 3.89 -5.85
CA LYS A 45 16.21 3.67 -5.39
C LYS A 45 16.89 4.95 -4.93
N ALA A 46 16.75 6.05 -5.68
CA ALA A 46 17.28 7.35 -5.28
C ALA A 46 16.64 7.83 -3.97
N ALA A 47 15.31 7.81 -3.88
CA ALA A 47 14.60 8.14 -2.65
C ALA A 47 15.02 7.26 -1.46
N ARG A 48 15.39 6.00 -1.69
CA ARG A 48 15.93 5.12 -0.65
C ARG A 48 17.29 5.60 -0.15
N GLN A 49 18.19 5.94 -1.07
CA GLN A 49 19.54 6.42 -0.76
C GLN A 49 19.48 7.75 0.00
N ASP A 50 18.56 8.64 -0.38
CA ASP A 50 18.37 9.95 0.25
C ASP A 50 17.54 9.89 1.54
N GLY A 51 17.07 8.70 1.96
CA GLY A 51 16.23 8.53 3.15
C GLY A 51 14.81 9.12 3.02
N LEU A 52 14.38 9.41 1.80
CA LEU A 52 13.09 10.05 1.46
C LEU A 52 11.96 9.04 1.21
N LEU A 53 12.20 7.73 1.38
CA LEU A 53 11.13 6.75 1.28
C LEU A 53 10.11 6.92 2.40
N ALA A 54 8.83 6.85 2.04
CA ALA A 54 7.76 6.76 3.03
C ALA A 54 7.99 5.55 3.94
N TYR A 55 7.69 5.72 5.23
CA TYR A 55 7.89 4.67 6.24
C TYR A 55 7.26 3.33 5.84
N GLN A 56 6.05 3.35 5.26
CA GLN A 56 5.37 2.17 4.71
C GLN A 56 6.20 1.45 3.64
N ASP A 57 6.71 2.18 2.65
CA ASP A 57 7.44 1.58 1.52
C ASP A 57 8.78 0.99 1.98
N ARG A 58 9.42 1.63 2.96
CA ARG A 58 10.61 1.10 3.62
C ARG A 58 10.31 -0.19 4.37
N LEU A 59 9.25 -0.22 5.19
CA LEU A 59 8.86 -1.38 5.98
C LEU A 59 8.49 -2.58 5.09
N ILE A 60 7.73 -2.36 4.01
CA ILE A 60 7.36 -3.42 3.06
C ILE A 60 8.59 -3.97 2.36
N ALA A 61 9.52 -3.09 1.93
CA ALA A 61 10.75 -3.54 1.29
C ALA A 61 11.62 -4.38 2.24
N GLU A 62 11.76 -3.96 3.49
CA GLU A 62 12.49 -4.69 4.51
C GLU A 62 11.87 -6.06 4.77
N TYR A 63 10.55 -6.12 4.95
CA TYR A 63 9.80 -7.36 5.12
C TYR A 63 10.05 -8.34 3.95
N GLN A 64 9.98 -7.86 2.70
CA GLN A 64 10.20 -8.70 1.50
C GLN A 64 11.65 -9.21 1.34
N THR A 65 12.62 -8.50 1.91
CA THR A 65 14.04 -8.87 1.80
C THR A 65 14.58 -9.57 3.05
N SER A 66 13.82 -9.61 4.14
CA SER A 66 14.27 -10.18 5.40
C SER A 66 14.21 -11.70 5.37
N HIS A 67 15.22 -12.35 5.96
CA HIS A 67 15.21 -13.79 6.23
C HIS A 67 14.41 -14.15 7.50
N ASN A 68 13.97 -13.14 8.26
CA ASN A 68 13.14 -13.31 9.45
C ASN A 68 12.06 -12.23 9.47
N GLU A 69 10.97 -12.51 8.78
CA GLU A 69 9.83 -11.62 8.60
C GLU A 69 9.15 -11.20 9.91
N VAL A 70 9.18 -12.07 10.93
CA VAL A 70 8.54 -11.85 12.24
C VAL A 70 9.19 -10.70 13.00
N LEU A 71 10.49 -10.44 12.76
CA LEU A 71 11.18 -9.28 13.35
C LEU A 71 10.76 -7.95 12.71
N ILE A 72 10.15 -7.99 11.52
CA ILE A 72 9.75 -6.80 10.77
C ILE A 72 8.25 -6.52 10.97
N ILE A 73 7.41 -7.56 10.88
CA ILE A 73 5.95 -7.47 11.08
C ILE A 73 5.52 -8.64 11.95
N SER A 74 4.89 -8.32 13.08
CA SER A 74 4.32 -9.30 14.01
C SER A 74 2.92 -8.88 14.43
N GLU A 75 2.06 -9.85 14.72
CA GLU A 75 0.73 -9.61 15.29
C GLU A 75 0.83 -9.09 16.72
N GLU A 76 1.81 -9.59 17.48
CA GLU A 76 2.10 -9.17 18.85
C GLU A 76 3.55 -8.69 18.97
N VAL A 77 3.75 -7.59 19.67
CA VAL A 77 5.07 -7.01 19.94
C VAL A 77 5.20 -6.84 21.45
N ASP A 78 6.33 -7.28 22.01
CA ASP A 78 6.55 -7.20 23.44
C ASP A 78 6.44 -5.75 23.95
N GLY A 79 5.76 -5.59 25.08
CA GLY A 79 5.47 -4.29 25.67
C GLY A 79 4.50 -3.40 24.89
N VAL A 80 3.84 -3.90 23.84
CA VAL A 80 2.79 -3.20 23.11
C VAL A 80 1.45 -3.92 23.27
N ARG A 81 0.40 -3.16 23.62
CA ARG A 81 -0.97 -3.66 23.72
C ARG A 81 -1.91 -2.75 22.93
N VAL A 82 -2.65 -3.35 21.99
CA VAL A 82 -3.64 -2.64 21.18
C VAL A 82 -5.04 -3.06 21.61
N THR A 83 -5.93 -2.09 21.82
CA THR A 83 -7.34 -2.35 22.08
C THR A 83 -8.22 -1.60 21.09
N CYS A 84 -9.30 -2.25 20.65
CA CYS A 84 -10.34 -1.64 19.81
C CYS A 84 -11.69 -2.12 20.33
N LYS A 85 -12.62 -1.18 20.59
CA LYS A 85 -13.95 -1.53 21.12
C LYS A 85 -14.92 -1.91 20.00
N GLN A 86 -14.65 -1.46 18.78
CA GLN A 86 -15.46 -1.70 17.60
C GLN A 86 -15.21 -3.10 17.02
N PRO A 87 -16.20 -3.72 16.35
CA PRO A 87 -16.00 -4.99 15.66
C PRO A 87 -15.04 -4.83 14.48
N LEU A 88 -14.00 -5.66 14.43
CA LEU A 88 -12.98 -5.63 13.36
C LEU A 88 -13.46 -6.20 12.03
N ARG A 89 -14.54 -7.00 12.05
CA ARG A 89 -15.17 -7.58 10.85
C ARG A 89 -16.60 -7.11 10.77
N ILE A 90 -16.93 -6.41 9.70
CA ILE A 90 -18.28 -5.90 9.43
C ILE A 90 -18.68 -6.41 8.04
N HIS A 91 -19.86 -7.01 7.96
CA HIS A 91 -20.51 -7.30 6.68
C HIS A 91 -21.53 -6.21 6.38
N SER A 92 -21.49 -5.67 5.16
CA SER A 92 -22.43 -4.65 4.73
C SER A 92 -22.69 -4.77 3.24
N GLU A 93 -23.96 -4.69 2.89
CA GLU A 93 -24.43 -4.68 1.49
C GLU A 93 -24.39 -3.26 0.90
N ASN A 94 -24.20 -2.23 1.73
CA ASN A 94 -24.22 -0.84 1.33
C ASN A 94 -22.80 -0.28 1.11
N LYS A 95 -22.44 -0.11 -0.17
CA LYS A 95 -21.13 0.37 -0.63
C LYS A 95 -20.81 1.84 -0.32
N LYS A 96 -21.77 2.62 0.21
CA LYS A 96 -21.59 4.06 0.50
C LYS A 96 -21.25 4.38 1.95
N LEU A 97 -21.12 3.38 2.82
CA LEU A 97 -20.88 3.61 4.24
C LEU A 97 -19.40 3.88 4.55
N GLN A 98 -19.15 4.92 5.34
CA GLN A 98 -17.86 5.20 5.96
C GLN A 98 -17.81 4.46 7.30
N TYR A 99 -16.70 3.76 7.55
CA TYR A 99 -16.46 3.05 8.80
C TYR A 99 -15.27 3.66 9.54
N GLU A 100 -15.37 3.69 10.87
CA GLU A 100 -14.33 4.21 11.74
C GLU A 100 -14.01 3.18 12.83
N TRP A 101 -12.71 2.94 13.02
CA TRP A 101 -12.19 2.13 14.11
C TRP A 101 -11.24 2.97 14.94
N VAL A 102 -11.45 2.96 16.25
CA VAL A 102 -10.56 3.65 17.19
C VAL A 102 -9.70 2.59 17.85
N PHE A 103 -8.40 2.62 17.55
CA PHE A 103 -7.39 1.78 18.16
C PHE A 103 -6.68 2.56 19.26
N THR A 104 -6.69 2.04 20.48
CA THR A 104 -5.91 2.57 21.60
C THR A 104 -4.66 1.72 21.76
N ILE A 105 -3.49 2.32 21.53
CA ILE A 105 -2.20 1.64 21.62
C ILE A 105 -1.52 2.05 22.93
N HIS A 106 -1.20 1.08 23.76
CA HIS A 106 -0.36 1.24 24.94
C HIS A 106 0.99 0.63 24.62
N SER A 107 2.06 1.40 24.73
CA SER A 107 3.42 0.94 24.41
C SER A 107 4.37 1.39 25.50
N GLN A 108 5.29 0.51 25.91
CA GLN A 108 6.37 0.86 26.86
C GLN A 108 7.38 1.84 26.24
N MET A 109 7.56 1.77 24.92
CA MET A 109 8.45 2.66 24.15
C MET A 109 7.63 3.68 23.35
N PRO A 110 8.15 4.89 23.11
CA PRO A 110 7.45 5.89 22.31
C PRO A 110 7.28 5.42 20.86
N LEU A 111 6.06 5.50 20.34
CA LEU A 111 5.76 5.23 18.94
C LEU A 111 6.17 6.43 18.08
N ILE A 112 7.11 6.21 17.15
CA ILE A 112 7.64 7.27 16.30
C ILE A 112 6.85 7.41 14.99
N HIS A 113 6.38 6.30 14.43
CA HIS A 113 5.66 6.26 13.16
C HIS A 113 4.44 5.35 13.24
N VAL A 114 3.35 5.78 12.59
CA VAL A 114 2.14 4.98 12.40
C VAL A 114 1.74 5.08 10.93
N ALA A 115 1.51 3.93 10.30
CA ALA A 115 1.14 3.87 8.88
C ALA A 115 0.16 2.72 8.61
N LEU A 116 -0.71 2.91 7.62
CA LEU A 116 -1.59 1.86 7.10
C LEU A 116 -0.87 1.08 6.01
N LEU A 117 -0.64 -0.22 6.21
CA LEU A 117 0.12 -1.04 5.26
C LEU A 117 -0.70 -1.52 4.07
N LYS A 118 -2.01 -1.70 4.22
CA LYS A 118 -2.87 -2.28 3.18
C LYS A 118 -3.44 -1.19 2.25
N ARG A 119 -3.23 -1.36 0.94
CA ARG A 119 -3.93 -0.59 -0.10
C ARG A 119 -4.90 -1.53 -0.82
N VAL A 120 -6.16 -1.11 -0.95
CA VAL A 120 -7.18 -1.87 -1.69
C VAL A 120 -7.75 -0.95 -2.78
N PRO A 121 -7.69 -1.33 -4.06
CA PRO A 121 -8.28 -0.54 -5.13
C PRO A 121 -9.75 -0.22 -4.85
N GLY A 122 -10.15 1.04 -5.05
CA GLY A 122 -11.53 1.50 -4.82
C GLY A 122 -11.90 1.76 -3.35
N ALA A 123 -11.03 1.43 -2.38
CA ALA A 123 -11.23 1.79 -0.99
C ALA A 123 -10.25 2.90 -0.57
N ARG A 124 -10.75 3.86 0.22
CA ARG A 124 -9.93 4.97 0.74
C ARG A 124 -9.85 4.86 2.25
N PHE A 125 -8.64 4.68 2.76
CA PHE A 125 -8.36 4.60 4.18
C PHE A 125 -7.56 5.83 4.61
N SER A 126 -7.84 6.34 5.81
CA SER A 126 -7.11 7.45 6.42
C SER A 126 -6.87 7.17 7.90
N LEU A 127 -5.83 7.80 8.45
CA LEU A 127 -5.57 7.81 9.88
C LEU A 127 -5.89 9.19 10.43
N ALA A 128 -6.55 9.22 11.58
CA ALA A 128 -6.77 10.43 12.35
C ALA A 128 -6.40 10.14 13.81
N VAL A 129 -5.85 11.16 14.48
CA VAL A 129 -5.64 11.10 15.94
C VAL A 129 -6.78 11.87 16.58
N PRO A 130 -7.54 11.26 17.52
CA PRO A 130 -8.62 11.95 18.21
C PRO A 130 -8.15 13.27 18.82
N GLY A 131 -8.90 14.36 18.56
CA GLY A 131 -8.57 15.69 19.07
C GLY A 131 -7.44 16.43 18.35
N LYS A 132 -6.86 15.87 17.27
CA LYS A 132 -5.97 16.59 16.35
C LYS A 132 -6.58 16.62 14.95
N ALA A 133 -6.33 17.69 14.20
CA ALA A 133 -6.66 17.74 12.78
C ALA A 133 -5.97 16.57 12.04
N GLN A 134 -6.60 16.13 10.95
CA GLN A 134 -6.18 15.00 10.12
C GLN A 134 -4.66 14.97 9.94
N LEU A 135 -4.00 13.94 10.48
CA LEU A 135 -2.56 13.77 10.29
C LEU A 135 -2.36 13.21 8.88
N LEU A 136 -2.15 14.14 7.95
CA LEU A 136 -1.60 13.96 6.61
C LEU A 136 -2.49 13.13 5.66
N THR A 137 -3.11 13.85 4.73
CA THR A 137 -3.68 13.29 3.51
C THR A 137 -2.56 12.62 2.71
N TYR A 138 -2.54 11.30 2.67
CA TYR A 138 -1.65 10.59 1.75
C TYR A 138 -2.10 10.82 0.31
N ALA A 139 -1.11 10.90 -0.58
CA ALA A 139 -1.26 11.00 -2.02
C ALA A 139 -2.23 9.93 -2.53
N SER A 140 -3.32 10.40 -3.14
CA SER A 140 -4.05 9.63 -4.12
C SER A 140 -3.10 9.34 -5.28
N GLY A 141 -2.91 8.06 -5.60
CA GLY A 141 -2.45 7.66 -6.92
C GLY A 141 -3.56 7.84 -7.94
#